data_AF-A0A2W6BUA8-F1
#
_entry.id   AF-A0A2W6BUA8-F1
#
_cell.length_a   1.000
_cell.length_b   1.000
_cell.length_c   1.000
_cell.angle_alpha   90.00
_cell.angle_beta   90.00
_cell.angle_gamma   90.00
#
_symmetry.space_group_name_H-M   'P 1'
#
loop_
_entity.id
_entity.type
_entity.pdbx_description
1 polymer ?
#
loop_
_entity_poly.entity_id
_entity_poly.type
_entity_poly.pdbx_seq_one_letter_code
_entity_poly.pdbx_strand_id
1 'polypeptide(L)'
;MTVLDWVHRVAVIGEVGQAHDGSLGTAHAFIDAIADTGADAVKFQTHIASAESRTDEPWRVKFSYADDTRYEYWKRMEFTPQAWAGLRCHALDRGLSFLSSPFSLEAVDLLSRVGVAAWKVASGEVANPQLLDAVAQTGAPVLLSSGMSGWAELDGAVARLRAARAGPLAVLQCTSAYPVAPQQVGLNVLGEIRERYGCTAGLSDHSGTIFPALAAVTLGARVIEVHVTLAREMFGPDVAASVTTTELRQLVEGVRYIGAALQAPVDKDEVAIELAPMRALFGRSLVARCALPAGHVLAAGDLTAKKPAGGIPPARLESLLGRRLHRALRADEPLREGDIATS
;
A
#
# COMPACT_ATOMS: atom_id res chain seq x y z
N MET A 1 -8.78 -14.45 19.15
CA MET A 1 -8.04 -13.23 18.80
C MET A 1 -7.98 -13.16 17.29
N THR A 2 -8.51 -12.11 16.68
CA THR A 2 -8.24 -11.84 15.26
C THR A 2 -6.79 -11.39 15.19
N VAL A 3 -5.92 -12.24 14.64
CA VAL A 3 -4.51 -11.91 14.43
C VAL A 3 -4.44 -10.99 13.22
N LEU A 4 -3.70 -9.88 13.31
CA LEU A 4 -3.46 -9.02 12.15
C LEU A 4 -2.55 -9.77 11.17
N ASP A 5 -3.15 -10.31 10.11
CA ASP A 5 -2.43 -11.09 9.11
C ASP A 5 -1.86 -10.19 8.01
N TRP A 6 -0.61 -9.79 8.18
CA TRP A 6 0.18 -9.14 7.14
C TRP A 6 1.08 -10.12 6.36
N VAL A 7 1.00 -11.42 6.64
CA VAL A 7 1.84 -12.46 6.00
C VAL A 7 1.18 -12.96 4.72
N HIS A 8 -0.14 -13.18 4.73
CA HIS A 8 -0.87 -13.67 3.55
C HIS A 8 -1.55 -12.57 2.74
N ARG A 9 -1.94 -11.47 3.38
CA ARG A 9 -2.46 -10.27 2.67
C ARG A 9 -1.77 -8.99 3.12
N VAL A 10 -1.99 -7.90 2.39
CA VAL A 10 -1.54 -6.57 2.82
C VAL A 10 -2.53 -6.07 3.88
N ALA A 11 -2.04 -5.79 5.08
CA ALA A 11 -2.86 -5.24 6.16
C ALA A 11 -3.01 -3.73 5.99
N VAL A 12 -4.24 -3.23 6.09
CA VAL A 12 -4.62 -1.81 6.05
C VAL A 12 -5.16 -1.42 7.42
N ILE A 13 -4.49 -0.46 8.05
CA ILE A 13 -4.76 0.00 9.41
C ILE A 13 -5.30 1.43 9.33
N GLY A 14 -6.52 1.63 9.84
CA GLY A 14 -7.08 2.95 10.06
C GLY A 14 -6.65 3.50 11.41
N GLU A 15 -5.79 4.51 11.41
CA GLU A 15 -5.32 5.20 12.62
C GLU A 15 -6.29 6.31 13.00
N VAL A 16 -6.90 6.20 14.19
CA VAL A 16 -7.73 7.26 14.76
C VAL A 16 -6.87 8.33 15.40
N GLY A 17 -5.75 7.93 16.03
CA GLY A 17 -4.88 8.83 16.76
C GLY A 17 -5.66 9.69 17.75
N GLN A 18 -5.65 11.00 17.53
CA GLN A 18 -6.30 12.01 18.37
C GLN A 18 -7.65 12.49 17.82
N ALA A 19 -8.14 11.97 16.70
CA ALA A 19 -9.33 12.48 16.03
C ALA A 19 -10.63 12.29 16.84
N HIS A 20 -10.60 11.48 17.89
CA HIS A 20 -11.70 11.32 18.84
C HIS A 20 -11.85 12.48 19.84
N ASP A 21 -10.84 13.35 19.98
CA ASP A 21 -10.84 14.54 20.86
C ASP A 21 -11.35 14.26 22.30
N GLY A 22 -10.94 13.13 22.88
CA GLY A 22 -11.31 12.70 24.23
C GLY A 22 -12.75 12.19 24.37
N SER A 23 -13.52 12.15 23.27
CA SER A 23 -14.87 11.60 23.24
C SER A 23 -14.86 10.09 23.00
N LEU A 24 -15.29 9.33 24.00
CA LEU A 24 -15.45 7.88 23.88
C LEU A 24 -16.50 7.52 22.80
N GLY A 25 -17.59 8.30 22.70
CA GLY A 25 -18.60 8.09 21.66
C GLY A 25 -18.02 8.29 20.25
N THR A 26 -17.18 9.30 20.06
CA THR A 26 -16.49 9.54 18.78
C THR A 26 -15.51 8.41 18.48
N ALA A 27 -14.78 7.90 19.47
CA ALA A 27 -13.89 6.75 19.30
C ALA A 27 -14.66 5.50 18.80
N HIS A 28 -15.84 5.21 19.36
CA HIS A 28 -16.70 4.12 18.85
C HIS A 28 -17.20 4.40 17.42
N ALA A 29 -17.57 5.64 17.09
CA ALA A 29 -17.99 6.00 15.74
C ALA A 29 -16.87 5.80 14.69
N PHE A 30 -15.61 6.07 15.06
CA PHE A 30 -14.47 5.76 14.20
C PHE A 30 -14.29 4.27 13.94
N ILE A 31 -14.52 3.42 14.95
CA ILE A 31 -14.47 1.96 14.80
C ILE A 31 -15.48 1.52 13.74
N ASP A 32 -16.73 1.98 13.85
CA ASP A 32 -17.78 1.64 12.88
C ASP A 32 -17.41 2.11 11.47
N ALA A 33 -16.99 3.37 11.36
CA ALA A 33 -16.66 3.98 10.09
C ALA A 33 -15.47 3.30 9.40
N ILE A 34 -14.43 2.94 10.15
CA ILE A 34 -13.26 2.20 9.63
C ILE A 34 -13.66 0.77 9.23
N ALA A 35 -14.46 0.09 10.06
CA ALA A 35 -14.92 -1.28 9.77
C ALA A 35 -15.68 -1.33 8.44
N ASP A 36 -16.56 -0.35 8.19
CA ASP A 36 -17.37 -0.32 6.99
C ASP A 36 -16.54 -0.16 5.70
N THR A 37 -15.30 0.33 5.78
CA THR A 37 -14.40 0.44 4.63
C THR A 37 -13.77 -0.89 4.20
N GLY A 38 -13.80 -1.92 5.05
CA GLY A 38 -13.10 -3.18 4.84
C GLY A 38 -11.62 -3.18 5.27
N ALA A 39 -11.20 -2.17 6.04
CA ALA A 39 -9.89 -2.15 6.67
C ALA A 39 -9.68 -3.37 7.59
N ASP A 40 -8.43 -3.71 7.86
CA ASP A 40 -8.05 -4.89 8.66
C ASP A 40 -8.02 -4.61 10.16
N ALA A 41 -7.75 -3.34 10.50
CA ALA A 41 -7.57 -2.93 11.88
C ALA A 41 -7.93 -1.47 12.10
N VAL A 42 -8.28 -1.18 13.35
CA VAL A 42 -8.31 0.16 13.92
C VAL A 42 -7.15 0.32 14.88
N LYS A 43 -6.51 1.49 14.83
CA LYS A 43 -5.43 1.86 15.73
C LYS A 43 -5.77 3.13 16.49
N PHE A 44 -5.36 3.17 17.76
CA PHE A 44 -5.43 4.34 18.62
C PHE A 44 -4.04 4.72 19.15
N GLN A 45 -3.98 5.84 19.87
CA GLN A 45 -2.83 6.26 20.66
C GLN A 45 -3.23 6.25 22.13
N THR A 46 -2.47 5.56 22.97
CA THR A 46 -2.75 5.49 24.40
C THR A 46 -1.81 6.42 25.15
N HIS A 47 -2.32 7.62 25.39
CA HIS A 47 -1.69 8.66 26.17
C HIS A 47 -2.09 8.53 27.64
N ILE A 48 -1.11 8.59 28.54
CA ILE A 48 -1.29 8.73 29.99
C ILE A 48 -0.43 9.92 30.42
N ALA A 49 -1.05 11.10 30.54
CA ALA A 49 -0.36 12.38 30.67
C ALA A 49 0.68 12.37 31.78
N SER A 50 0.33 11.85 32.96
CA SER A 50 1.23 11.78 34.12
C SER A 50 2.43 10.84 33.95
N ALA A 51 2.38 9.92 32.99
CA ALA A 51 3.40 8.90 32.76
C ALA A 51 4.35 9.25 31.59
N GLU A 52 3.91 10.11 30.67
CA GLU A 52 4.67 10.40 29.44
C GLU A 52 5.02 11.88 29.25
N SER A 53 4.31 12.79 29.91
CA SER A 53 4.40 14.22 29.64
C SER A 53 4.77 15.02 30.88
N ARG A 54 5.69 15.98 30.70
CA ARG A 54 5.94 17.02 31.69
C ARG A 54 4.88 18.11 31.57
N THR A 55 4.59 18.80 32.67
CA THR A 55 3.60 19.89 32.68
C THR A 55 3.96 21.06 31.76
N ASP A 56 5.24 21.20 31.39
CA ASP A 56 5.76 22.20 30.46
C ASP A 56 6.00 21.66 29.04
N GLU A 57 5.42 20.50 28.68
CA GLU A 57 5.57 19.92 27.34
C GLU A 57 5.07 20.91 26.26
N PRO A 58 5.88 21.23 25.24
CA PRO A 58 5.48 22.16 24.21
C PRO A 58 4.49 21.55 23.22
N TRP A 59 3.61 22.39 22.70
CA TRP A 59 2.75 22.07 21.56
C TRP A 59 3.57 21.91 20.28
N ARG A 60 3.33 20.84 19.52
CA ARG A 60 3.77 20.76 18.12
C ARG A 60 3.05 21.81 17.27
N VAL A 61 1.72 21.87 17.42
CA VAL A 61 0.84 22.91 16.90
C VAL A 61 -0.11 23.25 18.05
N LYS A 62 -0.22 24.53 18.45
CA LYS A 62 -1.22 24.92 19.46
C LYS A 62 -2.57 25.06 18.77
N PHE A 63 -3.33 23.96 18.77
CA PHE A 63 -4.64 23.88 18.10
C PHE A 63 -5.82 23.79 19.08
N SER A 64 -5.58 23.40 20.33
CA SER A 64 -6.65 23.26 21.32
C SER A 64 -7.28 24.60 21.67
N TYR A 65 -8.61 24.62 21.66
CA TYR A 65 -9.43 25.72 22.20
C TYR A 65 -9.88 25.47 23.65
N ALA A 66 -9.68 24.25 24.16
CA ALA A 66 -10.17 23.82 25.47
C ALA A 66 -9.04 23.74 26.52
N ASP A 67 -7.79 23.60 26.09
CA ASP A 67 -6.66 23.29 26.95
C ASP A 67 -5.54 24.32 26.75
N ASP A 68 -5.02 24.87 27.84
CA ASP A 68 -3.95 25.87 27.79
C ASP A 68 -2.58 25.22 27.51
N THR A 69 -2.38 24.05 28.12
CA THR A 69 -1.15 23.26 28.02
C THR A 69 -1.38 21.93 27.30
N ARG A 70 -0.31 21.39 26.71
CA ARG A 70 -0.36 20.07 26.05
C ARG A 70 -0.59 18.95 27.06
N TYR A 71 -0.08 19.10 28.28
CA TYR A 71 -0.32 18.17 29.37
C TYR A 71 -1.81 18.05 29.72
N GLU A 72 -2.52 19.19 29.87
CA GLU A 72 -3.97 19.20 30.14
C GLU A 72 -4.75 18.56 29.01
N TYR A 73 -4.34 18.82 27.76
CA TYR A 73 -4.90 18.15 26.60
C TYR A 73 -4.74 16.63 26.68
N TRP A 74 -3.53 16.11 26.95
CA TRP A 74 -3.37 14.67 27.15
C TRP A 74 -4.23 14.14 28.28
N LYS A 75 -4.35 14.90 29.38
CA LYS A 75 -5.16 14.49 30.52
C LYS A 75 -6.64 14.36 30.17
N ARG A 76 -7.17 15.26 29.33
CA ARG A 76 -8.55 15.22 28.83
C ARG A 76 -8.77 14.10 27.81
N MET A 77 -7.74 13.75 27.04
CA MET A 77 -7.79 12.70 26.02
C MET A 77 -7.76 11.27 26.58
N GLU A 78 -7.42 11.10 27.86
CA GLU A 78 -7.31 9.79 28.52
C GLU A 78 -8.63 9.02 28.56
N PHE A 79 -8.54 7.71 28.36
CA PHE A 79 -9.63 6.77 28.61
C PHE A 79 -9.32 5.83 29.77
N THR A 80 -10.37 5.43 30.49
CA THR A 80 -10.25 4.44 31.57
C THR A 80 -9.90 3.06 31.02
N PRO A 81 -9.36 2.14 31.85
CA PRO A 81 -9.12 0.76 31.42
C PRO A 81 -10.37 0.05 30.89
N GLN A 82 -11.53 0.32 31.48
CA GLN A 82 -12.81 -0.24 31.04
C GLN A 82 -13.22 0.31 29.68
N ALA A 83 -12.98 1.60 29.42
CA ALA A 83 -13.24 2.20 28.11
C ALA A 83 -12.33 1.59 27.03
N TRP A 84 -11.04 1.41 27.29
CA TRP A 84 -10.15 0.72 26.35
C TRP A 84 -10.56 -0.74 26.06
N ALA A 85 -10.96 -1.48 27.10
CA ALA A 85 -11.51 -2.82 26.92
C ALA A 85 -12.79 -2.81 26.07
N GLY A 86 -13.67 -1.83 26.29
CA GLY A 86 -14.89 -1.62 25.49
C GLY A 86 -14.62 -1.31 24.02
N LEU A 87 -13.66 -0.40 23.74
CA LEU A 87 -13.23 -0.09 22.37
C LEU A 87 -12.66 -1.32 21.66
N ARG A 88 -11.85 -2.13 22.36
CA ARG A 88 -11.36 -3.38 21.82
C ARG A 88 -12.49 -4.36 21.51
N CYS A 89 -13.42 -4.58 22.43
CA CYS A 89 -14.57 -5.46 22.19
C CYS A 89 -15.35 -5.00 20.95
N HIS A 90 -15.64 -3.70 20.86
CA HIS A 90 -16.32 -3.13 19.72
C HIS A 90 -15.58 -3.35 18.39
N ALA A 91 -14.26 -3.13 18.37
CA ALA A 91 -13.45 -3.38 17.19
C ALA A 91 -13.53 -4.84 16.74
N LEU A 92 -13.42 -5.79 17.68
CA LEU A 92 -13.52 -7.21 17.38
C LEU A 92 -14.91 -7.61 16.87
N ASP A 93 -15.97 -7.07 17.47
CA ASP A 93 -17.37 -7.32 17.05
C ASP A 93 -17.63 -6.80 15.63
N ARG A 94 -16.95 -5.71 15.25
CA ARG A 94 -16.98 -5.14 13.89
C ARG A 94 -15.98 -5.80 12.92
N GLY A 95 -15.28 -6.86 13.34
CA GLY A 95 -14.36 -7.62 12.49
C GLY A 95 -12.98 -6.98 12.30
N LEU A 96 -12.63 -5.97 13.09
CA LEU A 96 -11.34 -5.29 13.06
C LEU A 96 -10.38 -5.88 14.10
N SER A 97 -9.10 -5.94 13.76
CA SER A 97 -8.05 -6.06 14.78
C SER A 97 -7.92 -4.75 15.56
N PHE A 98 -7.71 -4.85 16.87
CA PHE A 98 -7.50 -3.68 17.73
C PHE A 98 -6.01 -3.48 18.01
N LEU A 99 -5.48 -2.32 17.65
CA LEU A 99 -4.11 -1.91 17.92
C LEU A 99 -4.09 -0.60 18.71
N SER A 100 -3.00 -0.36 19.43
CA SER A 100 -2.72 0.96 20.00
C SER A 100 -1.22 1.19 20.13
N SER A 101 -0.81 2.46 20.09
CA SER A 101 0.55 2.90 20.38
C SER A 101 0.67 3.33 21.85
N PRO A 102 1.51 2.65 22.66
CA PRO A 102 1.85 3.14 24.00
C PRO A 102 2.92 4.24 23.91
N PHE A 103 2.82 5.24 24.79
CA PHE A 103 3.82 6.31 24.96
C PHE A 103 4.43 6.32 26.37
N SER A 104 4.14 5.31 27.19
CA SER A 104 4.68 5.10 28.54
C SER A 104 4.65 3.62 28.92
N LEU A 105 5.39 3.24 29.96
CA LEU A 105 5.36 1.86 30.48
C LEU A 105 3.98 1.51 31.06
N GLU A 106 3.32 2.47 31.69
CA GLU A 106 1.97 2.37 32.21
C GLU A 106 0.96 2.11 31.08
N ALA A 107 1.17 2.71 29.90
CA ALA A 107 0.37 2.43 28.71
C ALA A 107 0.65 1.00 28.18
N VAL A 108 1.89 0.51 28.22
CA VAL A 108 2.21 -0.90 27.89
C VAL A 108 1.50 -1.85 28.86
N ASP A 109 1.54 -1.58 30.16
CA ASP A 109 0.87 -2.41 31.17
C ASP A 109 -0.65 -2.43 30.97
N LEU A 110 -1.24 -1.26 30.70
CA LEU A 110 -2.67 -1.13 30.40
C LEU A 110 -3.06 -1.92 29.15
N LEU A 111 -2.36 -1.71 28.04
CA LEU A 111 -2.65 -2.34 26.76
C LEU A 111 -2.35 -3.85 26.77
N SER A 112 -1.44 -4.31 27.61
CA SER A 112 -1.21 -5.74 27.85
C SER A 112 -2.42 -6.42 28.49
N ARG A 113 -3.09 -5.74 29.43
CA ARG A 113 -4.35 -6.24 30.04
C ARG A 113 -5.52 -6.17 29.06
N VAL A 114 -5.56 -5.15 28.21
CA VAL A 114 -6.60 -5.00 27.15
C VAL A 114 -6.41 -6.06 26.06
N GLY A 115 -5.17 -6.33 25.65
CA GLY A 115 -4.79 -7.36 24.67
C GLY A 115 -4.82 -6.86 23.22
N VAL A 116 -3.82 -6.08 22.83
CA VAL A 116 -3.63 -5.62 21.43
C VAL A 116 -3.23 -6.76 20.49
N ALA A 117 -3.62 -6.66 19.21
CA ALA A 117 -3.26 -7.65 18.19
C ALA A 117 -1.79 -7.57 17.76
N ALA A 118 -1.22 -6.37 17.80
CA ALA A 118 0.20 -6.08 17.61
C ALA A 118 0.54 -4.75 18.30
N TRP A 119 1.78 -4.60 18.72
CA TRP A 119 2.29 -3.35 19.28
C TRP A 119 2.70 -2.39 18.18
N LYS A 120 2.13 -1.19 18.17
CA LYS A 120 2.62 -0.11 17.31
C LYS A 120 3.59 0.77 18.08
N VAL A 121 4.88 0.68 17.78
CA VAL A 121 5.88 1.62 18.29
C VAL A 121 5.90 2.85 17.38
N ALA A 122 5.64 4.02 17.98
CA ALA A 122 5.62 5.31 17.28
C ALA A 122 7.04 5.79 16.97
N SER A 123 7.19 6.65 15.95
CA SER A 123 8.50 7.17 15.52
C SER A 123 9.28 7.88 16.65
N GLY A 124 8.58 8.55 17.57
CA GLY A 124 9.19 9.20 18.72
C GLY A 124 9.75 8.24 19.77
N GLU A 125 9.34 6.98 19.75
CA GLU A 125 9.69 5.97 20.76
C GLU A 125 10.77 4.98 20.28
N VAL A 126 11.25 5.10 19.04
CA VAL A 126 12.26 4.19 18.46
C VAL A 126 13.54 4.16 19.30
N ALA A 127 13.94 5.31 19.84
CA ALA A 127 15.12 5.44 20.69
C ALA A 127 14.82 5.23 22.18
N ASN A 128 13.64 4.68 22.54
CA ASN A 128 13.24 4.45 23.93
C ASN A 128 13.49 2.98 24.35
N PRO A 129 14.67 2.66 24.92
CA PRO A 129 15.04 1.28 25.26
C PRO A 129 14.14 0.63 26.32
N GLN A 130 13.51 1.41 27.19
CA GLN A 130 12.64 0.90 28.25
C GLN A 130 11.30 0.45 27.66
N LEU A 131 10.71 1.28 26.79
CA LEU A 131 9.46 0.95 26.11
C LEU A 131 9.63 -0.24 25.16
N LEU A 132 10.73 -0.27 24.39
CA LEU A 132 11.03 -1.39 23.48
C LEU A 132 11.16 -2.72 24.24
N ASP A 133 11.80 -2.72 25.40
CA ASP A 133 11.93 -3.93 26.23
C ASP A 133 10.57 -4.39 26.75
N ALA A 134 9.76 -3.48 27.29
CA ALA A 134 8.44 -3.80 27.82
C ALA A 134 7.53 -4.39 26.72
N VAL A 135 7.53 -3.78 25.54
CA VAL A 135 6.81 -4.29 24.36
C VAL A 135 7.33 -5.67 23.94
N ALA A 136 8.65 -5.85 23.86
CA ALA A 136 9.25 -7.11 23.43
C ALA A 136 8.97 -8.28 24.38
N GLN A 137 8.95 -8.02 25.70
CA GLN A 137 8.68 -9.03 26.73
C GLN A 137 7.28 -9.67 26.61
N THR A 138 6.34 -9.00 25.94
CA THR A 138 5.02 -9.57 25.68
C THR A 138 5.03 -10.72 24.67
N GLY A 139 6.09 -10.84 23.86
CA GLY A 139 6.19 -11.81 22.76
C GLY A 139 5.21 -11.57 21.61
N ALA A 140 4.44 -10.47 21.65
CA ALA A 140 3.48 -10.13 20.61
C ALA A 140 4.17 -9.52 19.38
N PRO A 141 3.50 -9.53 18.20
CA PRO A 141 4.02 -8.88 17.00
C PRO A 141 4.24 -7.37 17.20
N VAL A 142 5.23 -6.81 16.49
CA VAL A 142 5.62 -5.40 16.61
C VAL A 142 5.65 -4.70 15.25
N LEU A 143 5.05 -3.52 15.19
CA LEU A 143 5.04 -2.58 14.07
C LEU A 143 5.84 -1.33 14.45
N LEU A 144 7.10 -1.25 14.02
CA LEU A 144 8.04 -0.18 14.37
C LEU A 144 8.06 0.91 13.28
N SER A 145 7.61 2.15 13.57
CA SER A 145 7.74 3.26 12.60
C SER A 145 9.15 3.84 12.56
N SER A 146 9.54 4.43 11.43
CA SER A 146 10.87 5.02 11.23
C SER A 146 10.95 6.55 11.20
N GLY A 147 9.83 7.27 11.36
CA GLY A 147 9.71 8.60 10.78
C GLY A 147 10.47 9.75 11.44
N MET A 148 11.21 9.50 12.53
CA MET A 148 12.11 10.46 13.16
C MET A 148 13.54 9.94 13.26
N SER A 149 13.79 8.73 12.77
CA SER A 149 14.97 7.96 13.12
C SER A 149 15.96 7.84 11.97
N GLY A 150 17.23 8.05 12.29
CA GLY A 150 18.30 7.65 11.40
C GLY A 150 18.50 6.13 11.41
N TRP A 151 19.31 5.63 10.48
CA TRP A 151 19.60 4.21 10.38
C TRP A 151 20.20 3.60 11.65
N ALA A 152 21.08 4.33 12.36
CA ALA A 152 21.71 3.84 13.58
C ALA A 152 20.70 3.57 14.71
N GLU A 153 19.69 4.43 14.86
CA GLU A 153 18.63 4.27 15.86
C GLU A 153 17.72 3.10 15.49
N LEU A 154 17.36 2.97 14.21
CA LEU A 154 16.60 1.82 13.71
C LEU A 154 17.36 0.51 13.89
N ASP A 155 18.66 0.48 13.58
CA ASP A 155 19.51 -0.68 13.78
C ASP A 155 19.51 -1.11 15.26
N GLY A 156 19.66 -0.14 16.17
CA GLY A 156 19.60 -0.38 17.61
C GLY A 156 18.24 -0.92 18.07
N ALA A 157 17.14 -0.31 17.62
CA ALA A 157 15.79 -0.72 17.98
C ALA A 157 15.48 -2.14 17.47
N VAL A 158 15.78 -2.44 16.19
CA VAL A 158 15.58 -3.75 15.58
C VAL A 158 16.43 -4.82 16.27
N ALA A 159 17.72 -4.53 16.55
CA ALA A 159 18.60 -5.45 17.26
C ALA A 159 18.08 -5.75 18.67
N ARG A 160 17.60 -4.74 19.38
CA ARG A 160 17.04 -4.86 20.73
C ARG A 160 15.77 -5.72 20.75
N LEU A 161 14.81 -5.42 19.87
CA LEU A 161 13.58 -6.21 19.74
C LEU A 161 13.87 -7.68 19.43
N ARG A 162 14.86 -7.95 18.57
CA ARG A 162 15.31 -9.32 18.26
C ARG A 162 15.98 -10.01 19.43
N ALA A 163 16.88 -9.33 20.12
CA ALA A 163 17.58 -9.87 21.29
C ALA A 163 16.59 -10.24 22.41
N ALA A 164 15.57 -9.41 22.60
CA ALA A 164 14.49 -9.64 23.55
C ALA A 164 13.44 -10.67 23.06
N ARG A 165 13.63 -11.27 21.87
CA ARG A 165 12.73 -12.25 21.25
C ARG A 165 11.28 -11.77 21.15
N ALA A 166 11.10 -10.50 20.75
CA ALA A 166 9.80 -9.99 20.35
C ALA A 166 9.17 -10.89 19.26
N GLY A 167 7.85 -10.79 19.11
CA GLY A 167 7.13 -11.49 18.05
C GLY A 167 7.53 -11.00 16.64
N PRO A 168 6.79 -11.43 15.61
CA PRO A 168 7.01 -10.98 14.23
C PRO A 168 7.14 -9.45 14.13
N LEU A 169 8.23 -9.00 13.49
CA LEU A 169 8.55 -7.59 13.33
C LEU A 169 8.25 -7.11 11.92
N ALA A 170 7.52 -6.01 11.82
CA ALA A 170 7.45 -5.18 10.63
C ALA A 170 8.01 -3.78 10.93
N VAL A 171 8.84 -3.26 10.03
CA VAL A 171 9.33 -1.88 10.10
C VAL A 171 8.59 -1.06 9.06
N LEU A 172 7.99 0.04 9.49
CA LEU A 172 7.18 0.91 8.65
C LEU A 172 7.99 2.14 8.27
N GLN A 173 8.24 2.32 6.97
CA GLN A 173 8.69 3.60 6.46
C GLN A 173 7.67 4.66 6.84
N CYS A 174 8.14 5.80 7.32
CA CYS A 174 7.32 6.88 7.80
C CYS A 174 8.10 8.19 7.64
N THR A 175 7.40 9.31 7.48
CA THR A 175 7.98 10.65 7.59
C THR A 175 7.12 11.45 8.56
N SER A 176 7.73 12.01 9.61
CA SER A 176 6.98 12.73 10.66
C SER A 176 6.72 14.19 10.27
N ALA A 177 5.93 14.39 9.23
CA ALA A 177 5.37 15.67 8.80
C ALA A 177 3.86 15.49 8.56
N TYR A 178 3.06 16.53 8.83
CA TYR A 178 1.59 16.41 8.82
C TYR A 178 0.98 17.64 8.14
N PRO A 179 0.76 17.63 6.80
CA PRO A 179 0.96 16.51 5.87
C PRO A 179 2.39 16.35 5.32
N VAL A 180 2.71 15.17 4.80
CA VAL A 180 3.96 14.87 4.05
C VAL A 180 3.80 15.24 2.58
N ALA A 181 4.75 16.00 2.02
CA ALA A 181 4.80 16.26 0.58
C ALA A 181 5.28 15.02 -0.20
N PRO A 182 4.87 14.83 -1.47
CA PRO A 182 5.22 13.62 -2.25
C PRO A 182 6.72 13.31 -2.30
N GLN A 183 7.58 14.33 -2.38
CA GLN A 183 9.04 14.19 -2.44
C GLN A 183 9.66 13.69 -1.12
N GLN A 184 8.90 13.68 -0.03
CA GLN A 184 9.35 13.34 1.32
C GLN A 184 8.79 12.01 1.83
N VAL A 185 7.95 11.31 1.06
CA VAL A 185 7.36 10.01 1.46
C VAL A 185 8.44 8.94 1.69
N GLY A 186 9.44 8.88 0.80
CA GLY A 186 10.54 7.93 0.92
C GLY A 186 10.19 6.50 0.52
N LEU A 187 9.44 6.29 -0.57
CA LEU A 187 9.05 4.94 -1.04
C LEU A 187 10.25 4.01 -1.31
N ASN A 188 11.43 4.55 -1.65
CA ASN A 188 12.66 3.76 -1.80
C ASN A 188 13.07 3.04 -0.51
N VAL A 189 12.78 3.64 0.64
CA VAL A 189 13.18 3.14 1.97
C VAL A 189 12.51 1.79 2.29
N LEU A 190 11.38 1.46 1.64
CA LEU A 190 10.74 0.15 1.75
C LEU A 190 11.68 -1.00 1.31
N GLY A 191 12.41 -0.79 0.22
CA GLY A 191 13.42 -1.75 -0.27
C GLY A 191 14.60 -1.84 0.69
N GLU A 192 15.10 -0.69 1.14
CA GLU A 192 16.23 -0.59 2.06
C GLU A 192 15.93 -1.28 3.40
N ILE A 193 14.73 -1.11 3.97
CA ILE A 193 14.27 -1.79 5.19
C ILE A 193 14.28 -3.32 5.01
N ARG A 194 13.75 -3.81 3.87
CA ARG A 194 13.69 -5.25 3.58
C ARG A 194 15.09 -5.84 3.44
N GLU A 195 15.98 -5.17 2.72
CA GLU A 195 17.35 -5.64 2.52
C GLU A 195 18.16 -5.59 3.81
N ARG A 196 18.05 -4.50 4.57
CA ARG A 196 18.83 -4.27 5.79
C ARG A 196 18.41 -5.17 6.93
N TYR A 197 17.11 -5.38 7.10
CA TYR A 197 16.59 -6.14 8.25
C TYR A 197 16.10 -7.52 7.88
N GLY A 198 15.76 -7.84 6.62
CA GLY A 198 15.16 -9.13 6.29
C GLY A 198 13.81 -9.35 6.98
N CYS A 199 13.08 -8.26 7.24
CA CYS A 199 11.77 -8.28 7.89
C CYS A 199 10.68 -7.71 6.96
N THR A 200 9.44 -7.75 7.42
CA THR A 200 8.34 -7.14 6.67
C THR A 200 8.51 -5.62 6.63
N ALA A 201 8.46 -5.03 5.45
CA ALA A 201 8.34 -3.58 5.31
C ALA A 201 6.87 -3.17 5.16
N GLY A 202 6.54 -2.00 5.69
CA GLY A 202 5.27 -1.34 5.45
C GLY A 202 5.43 0.17 5.34
N LEU A 203 4.33 0.88 5.15
CA LEU A 203 4.27 2.33 5.09
C LEU A 203 3.27 2.85 6.14
N SER A 204 3.71 3.79 6.96
CA SER A 204 2.89 4.64 7.81
C SER A 204 2.86 6.03 7.17
N ASP A 205 1.76 6.37 6.51
CA ASP A 205 1.67 7.56 5.67
C ASP A 205 0.88 8.69 6.35
N HIS A 206 1.40 9.91 6.17
CA HIS A 206 0.80 11.15 6.66
C HIS A 206 0.59 12.15 5.52
N SER A 207 0.47 11.69 4.27
CA SER A 207 0.27 12.59 3.11
C SER A 207 -1.15 13.16 3.04
N GLY A 208 -2.12 12.51 3.69
CA GLY A 208 -3.55 12.80 3.56
C GLY A 208 -4.17 12.32 2.23
N THR A 209 -3.44 11.51 1.45
CA THR A 209 -3.87 10.96 0.16
C THR A 209 -3.64 9.45 0.09
N ILE A 210 -4.30 8.77 -0.85
CA ILE A 210 -4.17 7.31 -1.02
C ILE A 210 -2.96 6.87 -1.85
N PHE A 211 -2.34 7.79 -2.60
CA PHE A 211 -1.35 7.44 -3.62
C PHE A 211 -0.08 6.80 -3.06
N PRO A 212 0.55 7.32 -1.98
CA PRO A 212 1.74 6.70 -1.40
C PRO A 212 1.50 5.25 -0.98
N ALA A 213 0.36 4.99 -0.34
CA ALA A 213 -0.01 3.67 0.12
C ALA A 213 -0.22 2.67 -1.03
N LEU A 214 -0.93 3.07 -2.09
CA LEU A 214 -1.10 2.23 -3.28
C LEU A 214 0.24 1.92 -3.96
N ALA A 215 1.11 2.93 -4.10
CA ALA A 215 2.44 2.75 -4.67
C ALA A 215 3.31 1.82 -3.80
N ALA A 216 3.28 1.96 -2.48
CA ALA A 216 4.02 1.13 -1.54
C ALA A 216 3.69 -0.36 -1.69
N VAL A 217 2.42 -0.72 -1.94
CA VAL A 217 2.02 -2.11 -2.19
C VAL A 217 2.73 -2.68 -3.40
N THR A 218 2.85 -1.92 -4.49
CA THR A 218 3.59 -2.36 -5.69
C THR A 218 5.08 -2.57 -5.43
N LEU A 219 5.64 -1.91 -4.41
CA LEU A 219 7.03 -2.03 -3.96
C LEU A 219 7.23 -3.11 -2.88
N GLY A 220 6.19 -3.90 -2.58
CA GLY A 220 6.24 -5.02 -1.65
C GLY A 220 5.95 -4.68 -0.20
N ALA A 221 5.37 -3.50 0.09
CA ALA A 221 4.84 -3.20 1.42
C ALA A 221 3.70 -4.18 1.79
N ARG A 222 3.70 -4.67 3.03
CA ARG A 222 2.68 -5.61 3.54
C ARG A 222 1.83 -5.04 4.66
N VAL A 223 2.20 -3.89 5.19
CA VAL A 223 1.43 -3.15 6.18
C VAL A 223 1.30 -1.71 5.68
N ILE A 224 0.07 -1.21 5.67
CA ILE A 224 -0.28 0.16 5.32
C ILE A 224 -1.01 0.76 6.51
N GLU A 225 -0.53 1.88 7.02
CA GLU A 225 -1.17 2.65 8.06
C GLU A 225 -1.41 4.08 7.56
N VAL A 226 -2.63 4.57 7.73
CA VAL A 226 -3.03 5.94 7.39
C VAL A 226 -3.91 6.51 8.50
N HIS A 227 -3.74 7.78 8.82
CA HIS A 227 -4.68 8.48 9.70
C HIS A 227 -6.06 8.61 9.03
N VAL A 228 -7.12 8.52 9.81
CA VAL A 228 -8.50 8.57 9.33
C VAL A 228 -9.24 9.75 9.95
N THR A 229 -9.98 10.47 9.11
CA THR A 229 -10.96 11.47 9.54
C THR A 229 -12.34 11.10 8.99
N LEU A 230 -13.42 11.39 9.73
CA LEU A 230 -14.78 11.15 9.24
C LEU A 230 -15.14 12.16 8.13
N ALA A 231 -14.62 13.39 8.24
CA ALA A 231 -14.86 14.47 7.31
C ALA A 231 -13.65 15.42 7.26
N ARG A 232 -13.50 16.21 6.19
CA ARG A 232 -12.39 17.17 6.06
C ARG A 232 -12.56 18.38 7.00
N GLU A 233 -13.78 18.61 7.45
CA GLU A 233 -14.19 19.69 8.34
C GLU A 233 -14.01 19.35 9.83
N MET A 234 -13.58 18.13 10.15
CA MET A 234 -13.31 17.75 11.53
C MET A 234 -12.23 18.63 12.17
N PHE A 235 -12.32 18.78 13.48
CA PHE A 235 -11.31 19.43 14.28
C PHE A 235 -10.15 18.48 14.59
N GLY A 236 -8.93 19.01 14.63
CA GLY A 236 -7.74 18.28 15.06
C GLY A 236 -6.49 18.60 14.23
N PRO A 237 -5.29 18.38 14.79
CA PRO A 237 -4.04 18.79 14.16
C PRO A 237 -3.65 17.91 12.97
N ASP A 238 -4.20 16.70 12.89
CA ASP A 238 -3.81 15.68 11.92
C ASP A 238 -4.83 15.49 10.79
N VAL A 239 -5.93 16.28 10.79
CA VAL A 239 -7.02 16.16 9.80
C VAL A 239 -6.50 16.36 8.38
N ALA A 240 -5.59 17.31 8.16
CA ALA A 240 -4.97 17.55 6.86
C ALA A 240 -4.08 16.40 6.37
N ALA A 241 -3.56 15.59 7.30
CA ALA A 241 -2.72 14.42 7.02
C ALA A 241 -3.51 13.10 7.00
N SER A 242 -4.82 13.17 7.25
CA SER A 242 -5.72 12.00 7.31
C SER A 242 -6.40 11.77 5.97
N VAL A 243 -6.80 10.53 5.69
CA VAL A 243 -7.74 10.20 4.63
C VAL A 243 -9.17 10.17 5.19
N THR A 244 -10.15 10.55 4.38
CA THR A 244 -11.57 10.36 4.73
C THR A 244 -11.95 8.88 4.70
N THR A 245 -13.09 8.53 5.28
CA THR A 245 -13.64 7.16 5.21
C THR A 245 -13.92 6.69 3.77
N THR A 246 -14.27 7.62 2.87
CA THR A 246 -14.45 7.32 1.44
C THR A 246 -13.12 6.99 0.78
N GLU A 247 -12.09 7.80 1.04
CA GLU A 247 -10.73 7.55 0.53
C GLU A 247 -10.11 6.29 1.13
N LEU A 248 -10.37 6.00 2.42
CA LEU A 248 -9.94 4.75 3.05
C LEU A 248 -10.58 3.53 2.37
N ARG A 249 -11.88 3.58 2.04
CA ARG A 249 -12.52 2.52 1.25
C ARG A 249 -11.84 2.33 -0.11
N GLN A 250 -11.59 3.43 -0.83
CA GLN A 250 -10.89 3.38 -2.11
C GLN A 250 -9.47 2.80 -1.97
N LEU A 251 -8.77 3.16 -0.89
CA LEU A 251 -7.46 2.60 -0.57
C LEU A 251 -7.55 1.09 -0.34
N VAL A 252 -8.48 0.62 0.49
CA VAL A 252 -8.69 -0.81 0.73
C VAL A 252 -8.97 -1.54 -0.58
N GLU A 253 -9.94 -1.06 -1.37
CA GLU A 253 -10.28 -1.65 -2.68
C GLU A 253 -9.06 -1.71 -3.61
N GLY A 254 -8.30 -0.61 -3.70
CA GLY A 254 -7.08 -0.54 -4.51
C GLY A 254 -5.99 -1.49 -4.03
N VAL A 255 -5.76 -1.58 -2.72
CA VAL A 255 -4.81 -2.53 -2.12
C VAL A 255 -5.20 -3.98 -2.45
N ARG A 256 -6.49 -4.33 -2.37
CA ARG A 256 -6.97 -5.68 -2.71
C ARG A 256 -6.82 -5.97 -4.20
N TYR A 257 -7.19 -5.02 -5.07
CA TYR A 257 -7.05 -5.16 -6.51
C TYR A 257 -5.57 -5.35 -6.92
N ILE A 258 -4.68 -4.48 -6.43
CA ILE A 258 -3.24 -4.57 -6.70
C ILE A 258 -2.68 -5.88 -6.18
N GLY A 259 -3.06 -6.29 -4.96
CA GLY A 259 -2.64 -7.57 -4.38
C GLY A 259 -3.02 -8.76 -5.26
N ALA A 260 -4.27 -8.81 -5.73
CA ALA A 260 -4.73 -9.86 -6.64
C ALA A 260 -3.97 -9.83 -7.99
N ALA A 261 -3.76 -8.64 -8.57
CA ALA A 261 -3.02 -8.48 -9.82
C ALA A 261 -1.56 -8.92 -9.71
N LEU A 262 -0.89 -8.64 -8.59
CA LEU A 262 0.49 -9.06 -8.33
C LEU A 262 0.61 -10.58 -8.10
N GLN A 263 -0.44 -11.22 -7.56
CA GLN A 263 -0.48 -12.66 -7.31
C GLN A 263 -0.89 -13.49 -8.55
N ALA A 264 -1.35 -12.84 -9.62
CA ALA A 264 -1.78 -13.49 -10.85
C ALA A 264 -0.83 -13.14 -12.03
N PRO A 265 0.36 -13.76 -12.11
CA PRO A 265 1.28 -13.51 -13.21
C PRO A 265 0.65 -13.91 -14.55
N VAL A 266 0.84 -13.07 -15.56
CA VAL A 266 0.35 -13.31 -16.92
C VAL A 266 1.48 -13.81 -17.79
N ASP A 267 1.36 -15.03 -18.30
CA ASP A 267 2.20 -15.54 -19.38
C ASP A 267 1.71 -14.98 -20.72
N LYS A 268 2.58 -14.19 -21.38
CA LYS A 268 2.23 -13.53 -22.64
C LYS A 268 2.13 -14.50 -23.81
N ASP A 269 2.87 -15.60 -23.78
CA ASP A 269 2.87 -16.59 -24.85
C ASP A 269 1.62 -17.47 -24.75
N GLU A 270 1.21 -17.88 -23.53
CA GLU A 270 -0.06 -18.57 -23.32
C GLU A 270 -1.26 -17.70 -23.75
N VAL A 271 -1.29 -16.44 -23.31
CA VAL A 271 -2.34 -15.49 -23.75
C VAL A 271 -2.33 -15.30 -25.27
N ALA A 272 -1.16 -15.29 -25.91
CA ALA A 272 -1.08 -15.17 -27.36
C ALA A 272 -1.65 -16.39 -28.09
N ILE A 273 -1.50 -17.60 -27.53
CA ILE A 273 -2.10 -18.84 -28.04
C ILE A 273 -3.62 -18.77 -27.92
N GLU A 274 -4.15 -18.40 -26.76
CA GLU A 274 -5.60 -18.28 -26.54
C GLU A 274 -6.23 -17.22 -27.46
N LEU A 275 -5.53 -16.10 -27.65
CA LEU A 275 -5.98 -15.02 -28.53
C LEU A 275 -5.69 -15.27 -30.02
N ALA A 276 -5.26 -16.47 -30.42
CA ALA A 276 -4.99 -16.79 -31.82
C ALA A 276 -6.15 -16.45 -32.78
N PRO A 277 -7.44 -16.72 -32.47
CA PRO A 277 -8.56 -16.31 -33.34
C PRO A 277 -8.68 -14.79 -33.47
N MET A 278 -8.51 -14.07 -32.36
CA MET A 278 -8.54 -12.60 -32.35
C MET A 278 -7.35 -12.01 -33.12
N ARG A 279 -6.17 -12.62 -33.00
CA ARG A 279 -4.97 -12.28 -33.79
C ARG A 279 -5.17 -12.58 -35.27
N ALA A 280 -5.91 -13.62 -35.64
CA ALA A 280 -6.26 -13.87 -37.04
C ALA A 280 -7.17 -12.77 -37.61
N LEU A 281 -8.14 -12.28 -36.83
CA LEU A 281 -9.07 -11.22 -37.24
C LEU A 281 -8.42 -9.83 -37.33
N PHE A 282 -7.63 -9.46 -36.33
CA PHE A 282 -7.04 -8.12 -36.22
C PHE A 282 -5.59 -8.04 -36.71
N GLY A 283 -4.94 -9.18 -36.89
CA GLY A 283 -3.65 -9.26 -37.57
C GLY A 283 -3.78 -8.81 -39.03
N ARG A 284 -2.63 -8.51 -39.62
CA ARG A 284 -2.56 -8.09 -41.02
C ARG A 284 -1.79 -9.12 -41.82
N SER A 285 -2.08 -9.14 -43.12
CA SER A 285 -1.28 -9.84 -44.12
C SER A 285 -0.79 -8.84 -45.15
N LEU A 286 0.30 -9.18 -45.85
CA LEU A 286 0.73 -8.48 -47.04
C LEU A 286 -0.31 -8.69 -48.13
N VAL A 287 -0.77 -7.59 -48.70
CA VAL A 287 -1.69 -7.55 -49.84
C VAL A 287 -1.09 -6.71 -50.95
N ALA A 288 -1.47 -6.97 -52.19
CA ALA A 288 -1.04 -6.14 -53.31
C ALA A 288 -1.72 -4.75 -53.26
N ARG A 289 -0.93 -3.67 -53.38
CA ARG A 289 -1.45 -2.29 -53.39
C ARG A 289 -2.23 -1.99 -54.67
N CYS A 290 -1.83 -2.63 -55.77
CA CYS A 290 -2.46 -2.55 -57.08
C CYS A 290 -2.45 -3.95 -57.72
N ALA A 291 -3.03 -4.11 -58.91
CA ALA A 291 -2.92 -5.36 -59.65
C ALA A 291 -1.46 -5.59 -60.11
N LEU A 292 -0.92 -6.78 -59.87
CA LEU A 292 0.45 -7.17 -60.22
C LEU A 292 0.40 -8.39 -61.16
N PRO A 293 1.11 -8.37 -62.31
CA PRO A 293 1.09 -9.48 -63.27
C PRO A 293 1.94 -10.67 -62.80
N ALA A 294 1.71 -11.84 -63.41
CA ALA A 294 2.59 -13.00 -63.23
C ALA A 294 4.02 -12.67 -63.70
N GLY A 295 5.04 -13.17 -63.00
CA GLY A 295 6.46 -12.88 -63.27
C GLY A 295 6.96 -11.53 -62.73
N HIS A 296 6.08 -10.68 -62.18
CA HIS A 296 6.44 -9.40 -61.57
C HIS A 296 7.42 -9.60 -60.40
N VAL A 297 8.46 -8.77 -60.34
CA VAL A 297 9.45 -8.76 -59.26
C VAL A 297 8.95 -7.83 -58.17
N LEU A 298 8.68 -8.38 -56.97
CA LEU A 298 8.11 -7.61 -55.86
C LEU A 298 9.07 -6.52 -55.39
N ALA A 299 8.58 -5.27 -55.38
CA ALA A 299 9.22 -4.11 -54.77
C ALA A 299 8.44 -3.64 -53.54
N ALA A 300 9.07 -2.84 -52.69
CA ALA A 300 8.47 -2.38 -51.44
C ALA A 300 7.16 -1.59 -51.63
N GLY A 301 7.03 -0.87 -52.75
CA GLY A 301 5.82 -0.11 -53.09
C GLY A 301 4.62 -0.97 -53.48
N ASP A 302 4.87 -2.20 -53.93
CA ASP A 302 3.84 -3.08 -54.51
C ASP A 302 2.94 -3.71 -53.45
N LEU A 303 3.44 -3.83 -52.22
CA LEU A 303 2.74 -4.47 -51.12
C LEU A 303 2.37 -3.46 -50.04
N THR A 304 1.31 -3.78 -49.31
CA THR A 304 0.93 -3.08 -48.08
C THR A 304 0.31 -4.07 -47.11
N ALA A 305 0.16 -3.69 -45.84
CA ALA A 305 -0.39 -4.56 -44.80
C ALA A 305 -1.87 -4.21 -44.56
N LYS A 306 -2.78 -5.13 -44.85
CA LYS A 306 -4.22 -4.99 -44.56
C LYS A 306 -4.74 -6.16 -43.71
N LYS A 307 -5.83 -5.92 -42.96
CA LYS A 307 -6.56 -6.94 -42.20
C LYS A 307 -7.51 -7.71 -43.14
N PRO A 308 -7.96 -8.92 -42.78
CA PRO A 308 -7.50 -9.73 -41.65
C PRO A 308 -6.12 -10.34 -41.91
N ALA A 309 -5.62 -11.15 -40.97
CA ALA A 309 -4.51 -12.05 -41.25
C ALA A 309 -4.98 -13.21 -42.17
N GLY A 310 -4.09 -14.15 -42.48
CA GLY A 310 -4.39 -15.35 -43.28
C GLY A 310 -3.63 -15.45 -44.62
N GLY A 311 -2.97 -14.37 -45.03
CA GLY A 311 -1.84 -14.38 -45.98
C GLY A 311 -0.50 -14.19 -45.27
N ILE A 312 0.57 -13.99 -46.04
CA ILE A 312 1.93 -13.81 -45.51
C ILE A 312 1.98 -12.62 -44.53
N PRO A 313 2.59 -12.76 -43.34
CA PRO A 313 2.69 -11.68 -42.36
C PRO A 313 3.51 -10.47 -42.87
N PRO A 314 3.17 -9.22 -42.48
CA PRO A 314 3.92 -8.02 -42.83
C PRO A 314 5.40 -8.06 -42.45
N ALA A 315 5.74 -8.74 -41.35
CA ALA A 315 7.12 -8.93 -40.91
C ALA A 315 8.00 -9.65 -41.95
N ARG A 316 7.40 -10.37 -42.92
CA ARG A 316 8.12 -11.05 -44.00
C ARG A 316 8.38 -10.19 -45.23
N LEU A 317 7.94 -8.92 -45.26
CA LEU A 317 8.04 -8.05 -46.44
C LEU A 317 9.46 -8.02 -47.05
N GLU A 318 10.48 -7.77 -46.22
CA GLU A 318 11.87 -7.68 -46.69
C GLU A 318 12.35 -8.96 -47.35
N SER A 319 11.98 -10.13 -46.80
CA SER A 319 12.34 -11.45 -47.36
C SER A 319 11.68 -11.76 -48.71
N LEU A 320 10.68 -10.96 -49.10
CA LEU A 320 9.93 -11.14 -50.34
C LEU A 320 10.37 -10.15 -51.43
N LEU A 321 11.04 -9.06 -51.07
CA LEU A 321 11.53 -8.08 -52.03
C LEU A 321 12.53 -8.74 -52.99
N GLY A 322 12.39 -8.45 -54.28
CA GLY A 322 13.20 -9.06 -55.34
C GLY A 322 12.74 -10.46 -55.76
N ARG A 323 11.78 -11.10 -55.08
CA ARG A 323 11.19 -12.37 -55.53
C ARG A 323 10.16 -12.14 -56.63
N ARG A 324 9.98 -13.12 -57.52
CA ARG A 324 8.98 -13.07 -58.60
C ARG A 324 7.67 -13.72 -58.19
N LEU A 325 6.56 -13.16 -58.67
CA LEU A 325 5.24 -13.78 -58.59
C LEU A 325 5.11 -14.94 -59.57
N HIS A 326 4.57 -16.07 -59.12
CA HIS A 326 4.22 -17.21 -59.97
C HIS A 326 2.88 -17.01 -60.70
N ARG A 327 1.96 -16.23 -60.11
CA ARG A 327 0.69 -15.83 -60.72
C ARG A 327 0.40 -14.35 -60.51
N ALA A 328 -0.53 -13.81 -61.29
CA ALA A 328 -1.01 -12.45 -61.08
C ALA A 328 -1.81 -12.32 -59.76
N LEU A 329 -1.74 -11.14 -59.15
CA LEU A 329 -2.50 -10.74 -57.96
C LEU A 329 -3.36 -9.51 -58.26
N ARG A 330 -4.57 -9.48 -57.71
CA ARG A 330 -5.45 -8.29 -57.77
C ARG A 330 -5.08 -7.31 -56.65
N ALA A 331 -5.47 -6.05 -56.83
CA ALA A 331 -5.42 -5.08 -55.74
C ALA A 331 -6.18 -5.62 -54.52
N ASP A 332 -5.59 -5.42 -53.34
CA ASP A 332 -6.07 -5.89 -52.04
C ASP A 332 -6.15 -7.42 -51.85
N GLU A 333 -5.70 -8.20 -52.83
CA GLU A 333 -5.57 -9.63 -52.68
C GLU A 333 -4.41 -9.97 -51.73
N PRO A 334 -4.62 -10.84 -50.71
CA PRO A 334 -3.57 -11.24 -49.80
C PRO A 334 -2.57 -12.17 -50.48
N LEU A 335 -1.29 -11.84 -50.31
CA LEU A 335 -0.17 -12.63 -50.77
C LEU A 335 -0.09 -13.93 -49.97
N ARG A 336 0.07 -15.07 -50.65
CA ARG A 336 0.25 -16.41 -50.07
C ARG A 336 1.59 -16.99 -50.51
N GLU A 337 2.12 -17.96 -49.77
CA GLU A 337 3.43 -18.58 -50.10
C GLU A 337 3.45 -19.16 -51.53
N GLY A 338 2.35 -19.78 -51.97
CA GLY A 338 2.21 -20.32 -53.32
C GLY A 338 2.12 -19.28 -54.44
N ASP A 339 2.01 -17.99 -54.11
CA ASP A 339 2.04 -16.91 -55.10
C ASP A 339 3.46 -16.52 -55.50
N ILE A 340 4.48 -16.96 -54.74
CA ILE A 340 5.89 -16.65 -54.99
C ILE A 340 6.53 -17.79 -55.78
N ALA A 341 7.21 -17.47 -56.89
CA ALA A 341 7.94 -18.46 -57.68
C ALA A 341 9.07 -19.09 -56.84
N THR A 342 9.12 -20.42 -56.82
CA THR A 342 10.31 -21.16 -56.40
C THR A 342 11.44 -20.83 -57.37
N SER A 343 12.57 -20.39 -56.84
CA SER A 343 13.80 -20.09 -57.57
C SER A 343 14.17 -21.17 -58.56
#